data_AF-A0A1F3MKH7-F1
#
_entry.id   AF-A0A1F3MKH7-F1
#
_cell.length_a   1.000
_cell.length_b   1.000
_cell.length_c   1.000
_cell.angle_alpha   90.00
_cell.angle_beta   90.00
_cell.angle_gamma   90.00
#
_symmetry.space_group_name_H-M   'P 1'
#
loop_
_entity.id
_entity.type
_entity.pdbx_description
1 polymer ?
#
loop_
_entity_poly.entity_id
_entity_poly.type
_entity_poly.pdbx_seq_one_letter_code
_entity_poly.pdbx_strand_id
1 'polypeptide(L)' 'MVSYLISKGISAEKLVAKGYGEESPVAPNSLPDGSDNPEGREKNRRTEFRIIGTIGQLEEDEVYDEN' A
#
# COMPACT_ATOMS: atom_id res chain seq x y z
N MET A 1 8.16 3.81 8.50
CA MET A 1 6.99 2.90 8.50
C MET A 1 7.31 1.53 9.07
N VAL A 2 8.15 0.72 8.42
CA VAL A 2 8.44 -0.68 8.84
C VAL A 2 8.92 -0.79 10.29
N SER A 3 9.90 0.01 10.69
CA SER A 3 10.41 0.01 12.07
C SER A 3 9.33 0.36 13.12
N TYR A 4 8.36 1.20 12.74
CA TYR A 4 7.24 1.55 13.60
C TYR A 4 6.26 0.37 13.74
N LEU A 5 5.97 -0.37 12.67
CA LEU A 5 5.11 -1.55 12.75
C LEU A 5 5.74 -2.66 13.61
N ILE A 6 7.06 -2.83 13.50
CA ILE A 6 7.82 -3.77 14.34
C ILE A 6 7.75 -3.35 15.81
N SER A 7 7.92 -2.05 16.12
CA SER A 7 7.82 -1.58 17.50
C SER A 7 6.41 -1.68 18.09
N LYS A 8 5.38 -1.82 17.24
CA LYS A 8 4.00 -2.12 17.62
C LYS A 8 3.70 -3.62 17.73
N GLY A 9 4.71 -4.49 17.57
CA GLY A 9 4.60 -5.93 17.79
C GLY A 9 4.31 -6.77 16.55
N ILE A 10 4.30 -6.19 15.34
CA ILE A 10 4.20 -6.97 14.11
C ILE A 10 5.56 -7.63 13.84
N SER A 11 5.60 -8.96 13.74
CA SER A 11 6.84 -9.69 13.42
C SER A 11 7.43 -9.19 12.10
N ALA A 12 8.74 -8.91 12.10
CA ALA A 12 9.48 -8.45 10.92
C ALA A 12 9.41 -9.46 9.76
N GLU A 13 9.29 -10.75 10.06
CA GLU A 13 9.18 -11.83 9.06
C GLU A 13 7.89 -11.73 8.23
N LYS A 14 6.85 -11.05 8.75
CA LYS A 14 5.58 -10.84 8.05
C LYS A 14 5.57 -9.58 7.18
N LEU A 15 6.66 -8.80 7.18
CA LEU A 15 6.73 -7.50 6.51
C LEU A 15 7.75 -7.54 5.38
N VAL A 16 7.33 -7.07 4.20
CA VAL A 16 8.23 -6.85 3.06
C VAL A 16 8.28 -5.36 2.76
N ALA A 17 9.48 -4.78 2.84
CA ALA A 17 9.72 -3.39 2.49
C ALA A 17 10.15 -3.30 1.02
N LYS A 18 9.46 -2.48 0.22
CA LYS A 18 9.85 -2.23 -1.17
C LYS A 18 9.75 -0.74 -1.50
N GLY A 19 10.84 -0.17 -1.98
CA GLY A 19 10.90 1.20 -2.49
C GLY A 19 10.83 1.19 -4.01
N TYR A 20 9.84 1.86 -4.58
CA TYR A 20 9.63 1.95 -6.04
C TYR A 20 10.24 3.21 -6.68
N GLY A 21 10.75 4.15 -5.87
CA GLY A 21 11.29 5.41 -6.38
C GLY A 21 10.28 6.13 -7.29
N GLU A 22 10.76 6.56 -8.46
CA GLU A 22 9.96 7.25 -9.49
C GLU A 22 9.44 6.31 -10.58
N GLU A 23 9.71 5.00 -10.49
CA GLU A 23 9.42 4.03 -11.56
C GLU A 23 7.95 3.61 -11.63
N SER A 24 7.15 3.94 -10.61
CA SER A 24 5.73 3.56 -10.53
C SER A 24 4.82 4.72 -10.12
N PRO A 25 4.72 5.76 -10.98
CA PRO A 25 3.86 6.91 -10.72
C PRO A 25 2.38 6.56 -10.92
N VAL A 26 1.51 7.12 -10.09
CA VAL A 26 0.04 7.11 -10.28
C VAL A 26 -0.46 8.31 -11.06
N ALA A 27 0.36 9.36 -11.18
CA ALA A 27 0.09 10.54 -11.99
C ALA A 27 1.36 11.01 -12.71
N PRO A 28 1.28 11.68 -13.88
CA PRO A 28 2.48 12.15 -14.58
C PRO A 28 3.29 13.14 -13.75
N ASN A 29 4.63 12.98 -13.68
CA ASN A 29 5.53 13.95 -13.03
C ASN A 29 5.74 15.23 -13.86
N SER A 30 5.39 15.18 -15.16
CA SER A 30 5.52 16.28 -16.12
C SER A 30 4.22 16.48 -16.91
N LEU A 31 4.00 17.70 -17.39
CA LEU A 31 2.92 18.08 -18.29
C LEU A 31 3.27 17.68 -19.74
N PRO A 32 2.30 17.69 -20.69
CA PRO A 32 2.53 17.31 -22.09
C PRO A 32 3.59 18.15 -22.82
N ASP A 33 3.83 19.38 -22.35
CA ASP A 33 4.88 20.27 -22.84
C ASP A 33 6.26 19.99 -22.23
N GLY A 34 6.37 18.96 -21.38
CA GLY A 34 7.59 18.57 -20.68
C GLY A 34 7.88 19.39 -19.42
N SER A 35 7.07 20.41 -19.12
CA SER A 35 7.23 21.17 -17.89
C SER A 35 6.82 20.36 -16.67
N ASP A 36 7.20 20.86 -15.50
CA ASP A 36 7.01 20.20 -14.23
C ASP A 36 5.52 20.10 -13.83
N ASN A 37 5.07 18.94 -13.32
CA ASN A 37 3.71 18.76 -12.79
C ASN A 37 3.71 18.54 -11.26
N PRO A 38 3.66 19.63 -10.45
CA PRO A 38 3.71 19.54 -8.99
C PRO A 38 2.62 18.68 -8.37
N GLU A 39 1.38 18.78 -8.89
CA GLU A 39 0.24 18.00 -8.40
C GLU A 39 0.43 16.51 -8.64
N GLY A 40 0.96 16.15 -9.81
CA GLY A 40 1.30 14.77 -10.14
C GLY A 40 2.39 14.20 -9.23
N ARG A 41 3.47 14.97 -9.00
CA ARG A 41 4.52 14.58 -8.05
C ARG A 41 4.00 14.44 -6.63
N GLU A 42 3.08 15.30 -6.20
CA GLU A 42 2.47 15.19 -4.89
C GLU A 42 1.71 13.89 -4.72
N LYS A 43 0.89 13.50 -5.71
CA LYS A 43 0.20 12.20 -5.72
C LYS A 43 1.17 11.02 -5.71
N ASN A 44 2.34 11.16 -6.34
CA ASN A 44 3.34 10.10 -6.39
C ASN A 44 4.13 9.93 -5.08
N ARG A 45 4.19 10.95 -4.21
CA ARG A 45 4.80 10.87 -2.87
C ARG A 45 3.87 10.14 -1.89
N ARG A 46 3.68 8.84 -2.12
CA ARG A 46 2.74 7.99 -1.37
C ARG A 46 3.40 6.74 -0.80
N THR A 47 2.77 6.16 0.21
CA THR A 47 3.10 4.83 0.75
C THR A 47 1.89 3.93 0.56
N GLU A 48 2.11 2.72 0.03
CA GLU A 48 1.05 1.71 -0.13
C GLU A 48 1.29 0.54 0.82
N PHE A 49 0.21 -0.04 1.34
CA PHE A 49 0.23 -1.24 2.17
C PHE A 49 -0.58 -2.33 1.49
N ARG A 50 0.03 -3.49 1.23
CA ARG A 50 -0.59 -4.62 0.54
C ARG A 50 -0.51 -5.88 1.38
N ILE A 51 -1.63 -6.58 1.49
CA ILE A 51 -1.67 -7.94 2.05
C ILE A 51 -1.32 -8.91 0.92
N ILE A 52 -0.28 -9.72 1.11
CA ILE A 52 0.27 -10.64 0.09
C ILE A 52 0.17 -12.12 0.48
N GLY A 53 -0.46 -12.43 1.62
CA GLY A 53 -0.69 -13.78 2.10
C GLY A 53 -2.13 -14.25 1.88
N THR A 54 -2.35 -15.55 1.93
CA THR A 54 -3.68 -16.17 1.87
C THR A 54 -4.23 -16.28 3.29
N ILE A 55 -5.43 -15.76 3.52
CA ILE A 55 -6.21 -16.13 4.71
C ILE A 55 -6.73 -17.54 4.38
N GLY A 56 -6.35 -18.56 5.15
CA GLY A 56 -6.95 -19.89 5.02
C GLY A 56 -8.47 -19.73 5.02
N GLN A 57 -9.17 -20.50 4.16
CA GLN A 57 -10.61 -20.40 3.92
C GLN A 57 -11.35 -19.82 5.12
N LEU A 58 -11.97 -18.65 4.93
CA LEU A 58 -13.00 -18.19 5.85
C LEU A 58 -14.04 -19.32 5.87
N GLU A 59 -14.16 -20.03 6.99
CA GLU A 59 -15.35 -20.83 7.24
C GLU A 59 -16.51 -19.82 7.25
N GLU A 60 -17.31 -19.84 6.18
CA GLU A 60 -18.58 -19.12 6.08
C GLU A 60 -19.60 -19.77 7.03
N ASP A 61 -19.33 -19.76 8.33
CA ASP A 61 -20.27 -20.24 9.34
C ASP A 61 -20.51 -19.13 10.35
N GLU A 62 -21.35 -18.15 9.96
CA GLU A 62 -22.36 -17.53 10.83
C GLU A 62 -23.23 -16.59 9.96
N VAL A 63 -24.25 -17.19 9.33
CA VAL A 63 -25.43 -16.43 8.87
C VAL A 63 -26.12 -15.92 10.12
N TYR A 64 -26.03 -14.61 10.40
CA TYR A 64 -26.90 -13.99 11.39
C TYR A 64 -28.33 -14.00 10.84
N ASP A 65 -29.16 -14.90 11.35
CA ASP A 65 -30.59 -14.91 11.10
C ASP A 65 -31.22 -13.70 11.82
N GLU A 66 -31.69 -12.74 11.04
CA GLU A 66 -32.41 -11.57 11.52
C GLU A 66 -33.78 -12.00 12.09
N ASN A 67 -33.91 -12.00 13.42
CA ASN A 67 -35.22 -11.94 14.08
C ASN A 67 -35.50 -10.52 14.55
#